data_AF-A0A1G6NPK2-F1
#
_entry.id   AF-A0A1G6NPK2-F1
#
_cell.length_a   1.000
_cell.length_b   1.000
_cell.length_c   1.000
_cell.angle_alpha   90.00
_cell.angle_beta   90.00
_cell.angle_gamma   90.00
#
_symmetry.space_group_name_H-M   'P 1'
#
loop_
_entity.id
_entity.type
_entity.pdbx_description
1 polymer ?
#
loop_
_entity_poly.entity_id
_entity_poly.type
_entity_poly.pdbx_seq_one_letter_code
_entity_poly.pdbx_strand_id
1 'polypeptide(L)' 'MQPDYSDVPADQILCVDMKSFYASIELVKRNIHPLKGYLAGIGDKKRNLEKGNIKDRIESTIGGHKK' A
#
# COMPACT_ATOMS: atom_id res chain seq x y z
N MET A 1 24.50 36.82 -2.16
CA MET A 1 23.44 36.72 -3.18
C MET A 1 22.34 35.89 -2.59
N GLN A 2 21.20 36.49 -2.25
CA GLN A 2 20.01 35.74 -1.83
C GLN A 2 19.19 35.45 -3.08
N PRO A 3 18.69 34.23 -3.28
CA PRO A 3 17.83 33.91 -4.42
C PRO A 3 16.53 34.72 -4.33
N ASP A 4 16.18 35.38 -5.44
CA ASP A 4 14.92 36.09 -5.62
C ASP A 4 13.85 35.11 -6.10
N TYR A 5 12.73 35.06 -5.37
CA TYR A 5 11.60 34.17 -5.60
C TYR A 5 10.35 34.94 -6.04
N SER A 6 10.48 36.21 -6.45
CA SER A 6 9.35 37.05 -6.85
C SER A 6 8.58 36.51 -8.06
N ASP A 7 9.27 35.79 -8.95
CA ASP A 7 8.71 35.24 -10.20
C ASP A 7 8.38 33.74 -10.13
N VAL A 8 8.56 33.07 -8.97
CA VAL A 8 8.21 31.65 -8.87
C VAL A 8 6.71 31.46 -8.65
N PRO A 9 6.07 30.49 -9.31
CA PRO A 9 4.69 30.13 -9.04
C PRO A 9 4.50 29.74 -7.56
N ALA A 10 3.55 30.37 -6.88
CA ALA A 10 3.16 30.03 -5.51
C ALA A 10 2.22 28.81 -5.49
N ASP A 11 2.62 27.73 -6.17
CA ASP A 11 1.81 26.53 -6.33
C ASP A 11 1.72 25.75 -5.02
N GLN A 12 0.52 25.31 -4.66
CA GLN A 12 0.30 24.42 -3.53
C GLN A 12 0.57 22.97 -3.95
N ILE A 13 1.81 22.54 -3.82
CA ILE A 13 2.21 21.17 -4.16
C ILE A 13 1.88 20.23 -3.00
N LEU A 14 0.96 19.30 -3.24
CA LEU A 14 0.65 18.21 -2.32
C LEU A 14 1.52 16.99 -2.63
N CYS A 15 2.38 16.60 -1.70
CA CYS A 15 3.17 15.37 -1.78
C CYS A 15 2.51 14.26 -0.93
N VAL A 16 2.07 13.17 -1.56
CA VAL A 16 1.51 12.01 -0.87
C VAL A 16 2.42 10.81 -1.06
N ASP A 17 2.83 10.18 0.05
CA ASP A 17 3.47 8.86 -0.01
C ASP A 17 2.40 7.77 -0.21
N MET A 18 2.48 7.09 -1.34
CA MET A 18 1.49 6.09 -1.73
C MET A 18 1.43 4.90 -0.75
N LYS A 19 2.55 4.52 -0.12
CA LYS A 19 2.60 3.39 0.81
C LYS A 19 1.84 3.69 2.10
N SER A 20 2.09 4.86 2.69
CA SER A 20 1.36 5.33 3.87
C SER A 20 -0.13 5.55 3.57
N PHE A 21 -0.49 6.02 2.37
CA PHE A 21 -1.88 6.14 1.95
C PHE A 21 -2.61 4.78 1.97
N TYR A 22 -2.06 3.74 1.32
CA TYR A 22 -2.68 2.42 1.33
C TYR A 22 -2.70 1.77 2.73
N ALA A 23 -1.66 1.98 3.54
CA ALA A 23 -1.64 1.54 4.92
C ALA A 23 -2.75 2.21 5.76
N SER A 24 -3.00 3.51 5.54
CA SER A 24 -4.06 4.23 6.24
C SER A 24 -5.45 3.66 5.95
N ILE A 25 -5.73 3.29 4.69
CA ILE A 25 -7.00 2.65 4.29
C ILE A 25 -7.18 1.32 5.02
N GLU A 26 -6.11 0.51 5.09
CA GLU A 26 -6.17 -0.79 5.76
C GLU A 26 -6.34 -0.67 7.28
N LEU A 27 -5.76 0.36 7.91
CA LEU A 27 -5.98 0.67 9.31
C LEU A 27 -7.45 1.06 9.57
N VAL A 28 -8.04 1.90 8.71
CA VAL A 28 -9.46 2.28 8.80
C VAL A 28 -10.37 1.05 8.67
N LYS A 29 -10.11 0.15 7.71
CA LYS A 29 -10.87 -1.11 7.56
C LYS A 29 -10.83 -1.99 8.82
N ARG A 30 -9.75 -1.91 9.60
CA ARG A 30 -9.55 -2.65 10.85
C ARG A 30 -10.04 -1.90 12.10
N ASN A 31 -10.71 -0.75 11.93
CA ASN A 31 -11.10 0.15 13.02
C ASN A 31 -9.92 0.64 13.87
N ILE A 32 -8.75 0.80 13.27
CA ILE A 32 -7.56 1.38 13.91
C ILE A 32 -7.37 2.80 13.39
N HIS A 33 -7.11 3.74 14.31
CA HIS A 33 -6.92 5.15 13.93
C HIS A 33 -5.63 5.31 13.08
N PRO A 34 -5.70 5.79 11.83
CA PRO A 34 -4.58 5.76 10.90
C PRO A 34 -3.39 6.62 11.29
N LEU A 35 -3.59 7.67 12.11
CA LEU A 35 -2.52 8.51 12.65
C LEU A 35 -1.90 7.98 13.96
N LYS A 36 -2.44 6.91 14.53
CA LYS A 36 -1.96 6.31 15.79
C LYS A 36 -1.50 4.86 15.60
N GLY A 37 -2.01 4.17 14.59
CA GLY A 37 -1.65 2.80 14.26
C GLY A 37 -0.42 2.72 13.37
N TYR A 38 0.39 1.68 13.58
CA TYR A 38 1.49 1.31 12.70
C TYR A 38 1.12 0.02 11.97
N LEU A 39 1.36 -0.02 10.64
CA LEU A 39 1.11 -1.19 9.81
C LEU A 39 2.40 -1.60 9.10
N ALA A 40 2.87 -2.81 9.35
CA ALA A 40 4.02 -3.40 8.66
C ALA A 40 3.55 -4.56 7.76
N GLY A 41 3.77 -4.41 6.45
CA GLY A 41 3.56 -5.50 5.50
C GLY A 41 4.73 -6.49 5.57
N ILE A 42 4.53 -7.63 6.24
CA ILE A 42 5.54 -8.69 6.33
C ILE A 42 5.25 -9.74 5.25
N GLY A 43 6.16 -9.88 4.29
CA GLY A 43 6.16 -10.98 3.34
C GLY A 43 6.81 -12.21 3.98
N ASP A 44 6.03 -13.25 4.25
CA ASP A 44 6.59 -14.52 4.69
C ASP A 44 7.33 -15.20 3.53
N LYS A 45 8.67 -15.24 3.62
CA LYS A 45 9.53 -15.89 2.63
C LYS A 45 9.33 -17.42 2.61
N LYS A 46 8.89 -18.03 3.72
CA LYS A 46 8.60 -19.47 3.79
C LYS A 46 7.38 -19.84 2.96
N ARG A 47 6.45 -18.90 2.77
CA ARG A 47 5.26 -19.06 1.90
C ARG A 47 5.58 -19.26 0.42
N ASN A 48 6.81 -18.92 -0.01
CA ASN A 48 7.30 -19.17 -1.38
C ASN A 48 8.20 -20.41 -1.48
N LEU A 49 8.57 -21.04 -0.36
CA LEU A 49 9.35 -22.28 -0.35
C LEU A 49 8.45 -23.51 -0.54
N GLU A 50 7.17 -23.42 -0.18
CA GLU A 50 6.16 -24.38 -0.62
C GLU A 50 5.90 -24.15 -2.11
N LYS A 51 6.51 -24.99 -2.96
CA LYS A 51 6.29 -25.05 -4.40
C LYS A 51 4.86 -25.55 -4.71
N GLY A 52 3.84 -24.79 -4.34
CA GLY A 52 2.49 -24.94 -4.88
C GLY A 52 2.46 -24.35 -6.28
N ASN A 53 1.88 -25.06 -7.25
CA ASN A 53 1.83 -24.62 -8.63
C ASN A 53 1.05 -23.28 -8.67
N ILE A 54 1.51 -22.30 -9.45
CA ILE A 54 0.85 -20.99 -9.56
C ILE A 54 -0.65 -21.13 -9.89
N LYS A 55 -1.01 -22.21 -10.59
CA LYS A 55 -2.38 -22.62 -10.93
C LYS A 55 -3.25 -22.86 -9.68
N ASP A 56 -2.75 -23.62 -8.71
CA ASP A 56 -3.48 -23.98 -7.48
C ASP A 56 -3.81 -22.74 -6.62
N ARG A 57 -2.95 -21.72 -6.68
CA ARG A 57 -3.13 -20.45 -5.99
C ARG A 57 -4.13 -19.53 -6.68
N ILE A 58 -4.18 -19.55 -8.01
CA ILE A 58 -5.14 -18.77 -8.79
C ILE A 58 -6.55 -19.31 -8.58
N GLU A 59 -6.73 -20.64 -8.62
CA GLU A 59 -8.04 -21.30 -8.43
C GLU A 59 -8.61 -21.12 -7.01
N SER A 60 -7.76 -21.07 -5.99
CA SER A 60 -8.18 -20.86 -4.59
C SER A 60 -8.44 -19.39 -4.23
N THR A 61 -7.81 -18.45 -4.94
CA THR A 61 -7.96 -16.99 -4.66
C THR A 61 -9.08 -16.38 -5.49
N ILE A 62 -9.21 -16.78 -6.76
CA ILE A 62 -10.32 -16.38 -7.62
C ILE A 62 -11.40 -17.43 -7.41
N GLY A 63 -12.20 -17.26 -6.35
CA GLY A 63 -13.20 -18.22 -5.90
C GLY A 63 -13.89 -18.92 -7.06
N GLY A 64 -13.56 -20.20 -7.23
CA GLY A 64 -14.00 -21.02 -8.36
C GLY A 64 -15.50 -20.90 -8.57
N HIS A 65 -15.90 -20.16 -9.58
CA HIS A 65 -17.22 -20.32 -10.18
C HIS A 65 -17.18 -21.67 -10.90
N LYS A 66 -17.61 -22.72 -10.19
CA LYS A 66 -18.05 -23.96 -10.81
C LYS A 66 -19.16 -23.57 -11.79
N LYS A 67 -18.87 -23.66 -13.09
CA LYS A 67 -19.93 -23.85 -14.10
C LYS A 67 -20.38 -25.30 -14.07
#